data_AF-A0A8V0Z1P4-F1
#
_entry.id   AF-A0A8V0Z1P4-F1
#
_cell.length_a   1.000
_cell.length_b   1.000
_cell.length_c   1.000
_cell.angle_alpha   90.00
_cell.angle_beta   90.00
_cell.angle_gamma   90.00
#
_symmetry.space_group_name_H-M   'P 1'
#
loop_
_entity.id
_entity.type
_entity.pdbx_description
1 polymer ?
#
loop_
_entity_poly.entity_id
_entity_poly.type
_entity_poly.pdbx_seq_one_letter_code
_entity_poly.pdbx_strand_id
1 'polypeptide(L)'
;MADSAELKQMVMSLRVSELQVLLGYAGRNKHGRKHELLTKALHLLKAGCSPAVQMKIKELYRRRFPQKIMTPADLSLSSVHPSSMPATLSPSTIPQLSYDGHPATSPLLPVSLLGPKHELELPHLTSALHPVHPDIKLQKLPFYDLLDELIKPTSLASDNSQRFRETCFAFALTPQQVQQISSSMDISGTKCDFTVQVQLRFCLSETSCPQEDHFPPNLCVKVNGKPCSLPGYLPPTKNGVEPKRPSRPINITSLVRLSTTVPNTIVVSWTAEIGRNYSMAVYLVKQLSSTVLLQRLRAKGIRNPDHSRALIKEKLTADPDSEIATTSLRVSLLCPLGKMRLTIPCRALTCSHLQCFDATLYIQMNEKKPTWVCPVCDKKAPYEHLIIDGLFMEILKYCTDCDEIQFKEDGSWAPMRSKKEVQEVTTSYNGVDGCISSSLEHQVSSHQQSNKNKKVEVIDLTIDSSSDEEEEEPSAKRSCPSISPASPINNKGILNLPHQASPVSRTPSLPAVDTSYINTSLIQDYRHPFHMTPMPYDLQGLDFFPFLSGDNQVS
;
A
#
# COMPACT_ATOMS: atom_id res chain seq x y z
N MET A 1 27.75 33.85 27.20
CA MET A 1 26.85 33.11 28.11
C MET A 1 25.36 33.20 27.74
N ALA A 2 24.90 34.23 27.03
CA ALA A 2 23.48 34.41 26.66
C ALA A 2 22.91 33.31 25.71
N ASP A 3 23.66 32.84 24.70
CA ASP A 3 23.19 31.81 23.74
C ASP A 3 22.84 30.45 24.38
N SER A 4 23.50 30.08 25.51
CA SER A 4 23.28 28.78 26.16
C SER A 4 21.93 28.70 26.88
N ALA A 5 21.45 29.83 27.43
CA ALA A 5 20.16 29.89 28.10
C ALA A 5 19.00 29.82 27.09
N GLU A 6 19.13 30.51 25.96
CA GLU A 6 18.15 30.51 24.89
C GLU A 6 18.01 29.11 24.26
N LEU A 7 19.12 28.44 23.95
CA LEU A 7 19.12 27.07 23.41
C LEU A 7 18.47 26.07 24.38
N LYS A 8 18.67 26.22 25.69
CA LYS A 8 18.00 25.37 26.69
C LYS A 8 16.49 25.56 26.63
N GLN A 9 16.02 26.80 26.53
CA GLN A 9 14.59 27.09 26.42
C GLN A 9 13.99 26.52 25.12
N MET A 10 14.73 26.63 24.02
CA MET A 10 14.32 26.03 22.74
C MET A 10 14.20 24.50 22.86
N VAL A 11 15.18 23.81 23.44
CA VAL A 11 15.16 22.35 23.66
C VAL A 11 14.01 21.93 24.57
N MET A 12 13.74 22.67 25.65
CA MET A 12 12.62 22.40 26.58
C MET A 12 11.25 22.48 25.90
N SER A 13 11.14 23.30 24.84
CA SER A 13 9.91 23.37 24.06
C SER A 13 9.71 22.12 23.19
N LEU A 14 10.75 21.41 22.75
CA LEU A 14 10.65 20.35 21.74
C LEU A 14 9.78 19.14 22.17
N ARG A 15 9.16 18.48 21.19
CA ARG A 15 8.29 17.30 21.31
C ARG A 15 9.18 16.06 21.28
N VAL A 16 8.62 14.92 21.67
CA VAL A 16 9.33 13.63 21.66
C VAL A 16 9.97 13.37 20.29
N SER A 17 9.21 13.47 19.19
CA SER A 17 9.74 13.26 17.84
C SER A 17 10.90 14.19 17.46
N GLU A 18 10.83 15.46 17.86
CA GLU A 18 11.88 16.46 17.58
C GLU A 18 13.13 16.21 18.44
N LEU A 19 12.96 15.83 19.70
CA LEU A 19 14.06 15.41 20.58
C LEU A 19 14.75 14.15 20.04
N GLN A 20 13.99 13.20 19.49
CA GLN A 20 14.53 12.00 18.83
C GLN A 20 15.34 12.35 17.58
N VAL A 21 14.86 13.30 16.77
CA VAL A 21 15.60 13.82 15.61
C VAL A 21 16.88 14.52 16.03
N LEU A 22 16.83 15.37 17.06
CA LEU A 22 18.01 16.07 17.58
C LEU A 22 19.06 15.09 18.14
N LEU A 23 18.62 14.11 18.94
CA LEU A 23 19.52 13.08 19.50
C LEU A 23 20.07 12.16 18.41
N GLY A 24 19.27 11.77 17.43
CA GLY A 24 19.73 11.01 16.27
C GLY A 24 20.77 11.76 15.44
N TYR A 25 20.56 13.07 15.23
CA TYR A 25 21.53 13.94 14.56
C TYR A 25 22.86 14.05 15.33
N ALA A 26 22.81 14.07 16.67
CA ALA A 26 23.98 14.07 17.52
C ALA A 26 24.59 12.67 17.79
N GLY A 27 24.12 11.61 17.10
CA GLY A 27 24.60 10.24 17.28
C GLY A 27 24.32 9.65 18.66
N ARG A 28 23.24 10.07 19.33
CA ARG A 28 22.81 9.59 20.65
C ARG A 28 21.57 8.70 20.55
N ASN A 29 21.35 7.90 21.59
CA ASN A 29 20.17 7.03 21.66
C ASN A 29 18.86 7.83 21.64
N LYS A 30 17.98 7.49 20.70
CA LYS A 30 16.69 8.12 20.39
C LYS A 30 15.47 7.48 21.09
N HIS A 31 15.65 6.50 21.96
CA HIS A 31 14.57 5.83 22.67
C HIS A 31 14.48 6.30 24.12
N GLY A 32 13.25 6.37 24.64
CA GLY A 32 12.96 6.80 26.00
C GLY A 32 11.71 7.68 26.10
N ARG A 33 11.26 7.91 27.33
CA ARG A 33 10.16 8.84 27.62
C ARG A 33 10.61 10.29 27.38
N LYS A 34 9.66 11.22 27.20
CA LYS A 34 9.97 12.65 26.90
C LYS A 34 11.00 13.25 27.85
N HIS A 35 10.86 13.00 29.16
CA HIS A 35 11.77 13.52 30.17
C HIS A 35 13.20 12.96 30.03
N GLU A 36 13.35 11.67 29.71
CA GLU A 36 14.66 11.04 29.49
C GLU A 36 15.36 11.60 28.23
N LEU A 37 14.61 11.76 27.14
CA LEU A 37 15.15 12.36 25.90
C LEU A 37 15.52 13.83 26.12
N LEU A 38 14.71 14.57 26.88
CA LEU A 38 14.98 15.96 27.22
C LEU A 38 16.25 16.08 28.08
N THR A 39 16.41 15.24 29.10
CA THR A 39 17.61 15.21 29.94
C THR A 39 18.87 14.92 29.11
N LYS A 40 18.80 13.96 28.17
CA LYS A 40 19.90 13.66 27.23
C LYS A 40 20.21 14.86 26.33
N ALA A 41 19.20 15.54 25.79
CA ALA A 41 19.38 16.72 24.94
C ALA A 41 19.94 17.94 25.70
N LEU A 42 19.56 18.13 26.96
CA LEU A 42 20.12 19.18 27.82
C LEU A 42 21.56 18.87 28.23
N HIS A 43 21.94 17.59 28.37
CA HIS A 43 23.32 17.19 28.61
C HIS A 43 24.21 17.55 27.41
N LEU A 44 23.72 17.39 26.16
CA LEU A 44 24.43 17.83 24.96
C LEU A 44 24.79 19.33 24.99
N LEU A 45 23.96 20.17 25.62
CA LEU A 45 24.22 21.60 25.80
C LEU A 45 25.28 21.90 26.87
N LYS A 46 25.40 21.04 27.89
CA LYS A 46 26.38 21.21 28.99
C LYS A 46 27.79 20.74 28.60
N ALA A 47 27.91 19.76 27.71
CA ALA A 47 29.18 19.15 27.31
C ALA A 47 29.95 19.91 26.20
N GLY A 48 29.59 21.17 25.90
CA GLY A 48 30.18 21.92 24.78
C GLY A 48 29.55 21.54 23.43
N CYS A 49 28.31 21.98 23.23
CA CYS A 49 27.50 21.66 22.04
C CYS A 49 28.14 22.20 20.75
N SER A 50 28.32 21.33 19.74
CA SER A 50 28.88 21.74 18.45
C SER A 50 27.96 22.75 17.73
N PRO A 51 28.52 23.70 16.94
CA PRO A 51 27.73 24.68 16.21
C PRO A 51 26.64 24.05 15.32
N ALA A 52 26.92 22.89 14.74
CA ALA A 52 25.97 22.11 13.96
C ALA A 52 24.72 21.69 14.76
N VAL A 53 24.90 21.24 16.00
CA VAL A 53 23.79 20.85 16.88
C VAL A 53 23.01 22.08 17.36
N GLN A 54 23.68 23.22 17.61
CA GLN A 54 23.00 24.48 17.94
C GLN A 54 22.12 24.97 16.79
N MET A 55 22.62 24.92 15.55
CA MET A 55 21.84 25.24 14.35
C MET A 55 20.66 24.29 14.19
N LYS A 56 20.83 23.00 14.51
CA LYS A 56 19.75 22.02 14.46
C LYS A 56 18.65 22.31 15.48
N ILE A 57 19.01 22.75 16.69
CA ILE A 57 18.04 23.19 17.72
C ILE A 57 17.25 24.40 17.22
N LYS A 58 17.93 25.44 16.70
CA LYS A 58 17.29 26.64 16.15
C LYS A 58 16.38 26.31 14.97
N GLU A 59 16.78 25.37 14.10
CA GLU A 59 15.96 24.89 12.98
C GLU A 59 14.67 24.19 13.47
N LEU A 60 14.80 23.23 14.39
CA LEU A 60 13.65 22.49 14.94
C LEU A 60 12.70 23.42 15.70
N TYR A 61 13.22 24.40 16.43
CA TYR A 61 12.43 25.40 17.13
C TYR A 61 11.67 26.32 16.15
N ARG A 62 12.33 26.83 15.10
CA ARG A 62 11.70 27.71 14.09
C ARG A 62 10.61 27.00 13.29
N ARG A 63 10.76 25.71 13.01
CA ARG A 63 9.70 24.90 12.37
C ARG A 63 8.42 24.88 13.21
N ARG A 64 8.55 24.95 14.52
CA ARG A 64 7.42 24.97 15.44
C ARG A 64 6.86 26.37 15.65
N PHE A 65 7.73 27.37 15.75
CA PHE A 65 7.35 28.76 15.97
C PHE A 65 7.91 29.64 14.84
N PRO A 66 7.28 29.65 13.65
CA PRO A 66 7.70 30.53 12.58
C PRO A 66 7.52 31.98 13.03
N GLN A 67 8.61 32.74 13.17
CA GLN A 67 8.48 34.18 13.35
C GLN A 67 7.98 34.79 12.04
N LYS A 68 6.92 35.62 12.11
CA LYS A 68 6.52 36.50 11.01
C LYS A 68 7.70 37.43 10.69
N ILE A 69 8.22 37.34 9.47
CA ILE A 69 9.16 38.31 8.95
C ILE A 69 8.37 39.62 8.74
N MET A 70 8.70 40.66 9.51
CA MET A 70 8.25 42.02 9.21
C MET A 70 9.09 42.54 8.04
N THR A 71 8.41 43.02 7.01
CA THR A 71 9.00 43.67 5.84
C THR A 71 9.44 45.10 6.19
N PRO A 72 10.52 45.66 5.58
CA PRO A 72 11.05 46.99 5.90
C PRO A 72 10.18 48.20 5.46
N ALA A 73 8.85 48.07 5.40
CA ALA A 73 7.92 49.12 4.99
C ALA A 73 7.22 49.84 6.14
N ASP A 74 7.39 49.42 7.39
CA ASP A 74 6.68 49.99 8.55
C ASP A 74 7.53 50.97 9.41
N LEU A 75 8.65 51.47 8.90
CA LEU A 75 9.40 52.56 9.55
C LEU A 75 9.06 53.91 8.94
N SER A 76 7.82 54.36 9.13
CA SER A 76 7.50 55.79 9.23
C SER A 76 6.06 55.99 9.73
N LEU A 77 5.94 56.92 10.69
CA LEU A 77 4.72 57.63 11.15
C LEU A 77 4.06 57.12 12.44
N SER A 78 4.62 57.58 13.56
CA SER A 78 3.84 58.04 14.72
C SER A 78 4.01 59.55 14.82
N SER A 79 3.01 60.35 14.40
CA SER A 79 2.74 61.68 14.96
C SER A 79 1.40 62.27 14.47
N VAL A 80 0.43 62.31 15.40
CA VAL A 80 -0.58 63.35 15.70
C VAL A 80 -1.37 64.06 14.56
N HIS A 81 -2.70 63.96 14.61
CA HIS A 81 -3.76 64.73 13.92
C HIS A 81 -3.76 66.26 14.25
N PRO A 82 -4.63 67.15 13.69
CA PRO A 82 -5.45 67.17 12.45
C PRO A 82 -5.40 68.53 11.66
N SER A 83 -6.11 68.59 10.52
CA SER A 83 -6.93 69.73 9.99
C SER A 83 -6.62 70.30 8.58
N SER A 84 -7.72 70.59 7.86
CA SER A 84 -7.91 71.45 6.68
C SER A 84 -7.56 70.95 5.26
N MET A 85 -8.57 71.02 4.39
CA MET A 85 -8.55 71.04 2.91
C MET A 85 -8.16 72.44 2.40
N PRO A 86 -8.04 72.73 1.08
CA PRO A 86 -7.60 71.95 -0.09
C PRO A 86 -6.53 72.70 -0.95
N ALA A 87 -6.17 72.10 -2.10
CA ALA A 87 -5.80 72.76 -3.38
C ALA A 87 -4.35 72.66 -3.91
N THR A 88 -4.27 72.10 -5.13
CA THR A 88 -3.57 72.57 -6.35
C THR A 88 -2.03 72.53 -6.50
N LEU A 89 -1.65 72.05 -7.71
CA LEU A 89 -0.50 72.41 -8.57
C LEU A 89 0.77 71.53 -8.58
N SER A 90 1.02 71.01 -9.78
CA SER A 90 2.23 70.53 -10.47
C SER A 90 3.41 71.54 -10.52
N PRO A 91 4.52 71.33 -11.29
CA PRO A 91 5.29 70.14 -11.71
C PRO A 91 6.83 70.32 -11.50
N SER A 92 7.65 69.48 -12.17
CA SER A 92 9.05 69.73 -12.64
C SER A 92 10.17 69.33 -11.64
N THR A 93 11.38 68.83 -12.00
CA THR A 93 12.16 68.74 -13.24
C THR A 93 13.23 67.63 -13.09
N ILE A 94 13.68 67.04 -14.20
CA ILE A 94 14.86 66.16 -14.38
C ILE A 94 16.18 67.00 -14.32
N PRO A 95 17.39 66.43 -14.07
CA PRO A 95 18.27 65.94 -15.15
C PRO A 95 19.03 64.64 -14.77
N GLN A 96 18.95 63.55 -15.53
CA GLN A 96 19.80 63.14 -16.66
C GLN A 96 21.31 63.03 -16.35
N LEU A 97 21.87 61.82 -16.40
CA LEU A 97 23.16 61.51 -17.06
C LEU A 97 23.37 59.99 -17.25
N SER A 98 23.92 59.70 -18.42
CA SER A 98 24.15 58.49 -19.22
C SER A 98 25.24 57.52 -18.74
N TYR A 99 25.10 56.21 -19.06
CA TYR A 99 26.19 55.37 -19.59
C TYR A 99 25.69 54.12 -20.34
N ASP A 100 26.36 53.78 -21.45
CA ASP A 100 26.22 52.64 -22.39
C ASP A 100 26.33 51.24 -21.73
N GLY A 101 25.97 50.08 -22.30
CA GLY A 101 25.51 49.68 -23.64
C GLY A 101 25.44 48.13 -23.75
N HIS A 102 24.63 47.64 -24.70
CA HIS A 102 24.45 46.28 -25.26
C HIS A 102 23.69 45.17 -24.47
N PRO A 103 22.56 44.66 -25.04
CA PRO A 103 21.88 43.44 -24.58
C PRO A 103 22.14 42.23 -25.50
N ALA A 104 22.20 41.03 -24.90
CA ALA A 104 22.17 39.75 -25.61
C ALA A 104 20.72 39.23 -25.72
N THR A 105 20.44 38.69 -26.90
CA THR A 105 19.18 38.24 -27.49
C THR A 105 18.54 37.02 -26.81
N SER A 106 17.22 37.09 -26.57
CA SER A 106 16.30 35.94 -26.43
C SER A 106 15.28 35.96 -27.57
N PRO A 107 14.88 34.82 -28.16
CA PRO A 107 14.07 34.80 -29.37
C PRO A 107 12.57 34.96 -29.09
N LEU A 108 11.93 35.70 -30.00
CA LEU A 108 10.51 36.04 -30.07
C LEU A 108 9.68 34.85 -30.59
N LEU A 109 8.46 34.69 -30.07
CA LEU A 109 7.35 33.97 -30.73
C LEU A 109 6.45 35.00 -31.45
N PRO A 110 5.84 34.65 -32.60
CA PRO A 110 5.21 35.63 -33.48
C PRO A 110 3.81 36.05 -32.99
N VAL A 111 3.61 37.36 -32.93
CA VAL A 111 2.31 38.04 -32.83
C VAL A 111 1.70 38.10 -34.24
N SER A 112 0.46 37.64 -34.39
CA SER A 112 -0.40 37.96 -35.55
C SER A 112 -1.55 38.85 -35.10
N LEU A 113 -1.90 39.81 -35.96
CA LEU A 113 -2.69 41.02 -35.73
C LEU A 113 -4.08 40.92 -36.40
N LEU A 114 -5.06 41.63 -35.79
CA LEU A 114 -6.41 42.04 -36.26
C LEU A 114 -7.54 40.97 -36.26
N GLY A 115 -8.76 41.21 -35.76
CA GLY A 115 -9.52 42.43 -35.41
C GLY A 115 -10.79 42.14 -34.55
N PRO A 116 -11.72 43.11 -34.35
CA PRO A 116 -12.46 43.27 -33.09
C PRO A 116 -13.95 42.85 -33.06
N LYS A 117 -14.41 42.55 -31.82
CA LYS A 117 -15.79 42.60 -31.24
C LYS A 117 -16.88 41.63 -31.73
N HIS A 118 -17.31 40.71 -30.85
CA HIS A 118 -18.60 40.83 -30.14
C HIS A 118 -18.66 39.87 -28.94
N GLU A 119 -19.12 40.37 -27.79
CA GLU A 119 -19.30 39.65 -26.53
C GLU A 119 -20.37 38.56 -26.63
N LEU A 120 -20.03 37.37 -26.13
CA LEU A 120 -20.94 36.46 -25.44
C LEU A 120 -20.17 35.90 -24.24
N GLU A 121 -20.60 36.29 -23.04
CA GLU A 121 -20.01 35.92 -21.76
C GLU A 121 -20.02 34.40 -21.56
N LEU A 122 -18.84 33.80 -21.48
CA LEU A 122 -18.60 32.49 -20.88
C LEU A 122 -17.68 32.71 -19.66
N PRO A 123 -18.00 32.21 -18.46
CA PRO A 123 -17.18 32.47 -17.28
C PRO A 123 -15.79 31.80 -17.41
N HIS A 124 -14.78 32.65 -17.54
CA HIS A 124 -13.37 32.50 -17.15
C HIS A 124 -12.79 31.08 -17.08
N LEU A 125 -12.32 30.57 -18.22
CA LEU A 125 -11.11 29.74 -18.22
C LEU A 125 -9.90 30.66 -18.21
N THR A 126 -9.55 31.20 -17.04
CA THR A 126 -8.18 31.68 -16.85
C THR A 126 -7.28 30.45 -16.97
N SER A 127 -6.45 30.43 -18.02
CA SER A 127 -5.32 29.52 -18.11
C SER A 127 -4.30 29.97 -17.05
N ALA A 128 -4.64 29.79 -15.78
CA ALA A 128 -3.65 29.80 -14.72
C ALA A 128 -2.78 28.59 -15.01
N LEU A 129 -1.57 28.85 -15.55
CA LEU A 129 -0.53 27.86 -15.68
C LEU A 129 -0.21 27.40 -14.26
N HIS A 130 -0.90 26.34 -13.82
CA HIS A 130 -0.63 25.72 -12.53
C HIS A 130 0.86 25.37 -12.50
N PRO A 131 1.60 25.75 -11.44
CA PRO A 131 3.03 25.51 -11.39
C PRO A 131 3.26 23.99 -11.47
N VAL A 132 3.82 23.57 -12.60
CA VAL A 132 4.29 22.21 -12.80
C VAL A 132 5.53 22.05 -11.95
N HIS A 133 5.56 21.02 -11.10
CA HIS A 133 6.72 20.71 -10.28
C HIS A 133 7.45 19.52 -10.90
N PRO A 134 8.45 19.74 -11.77
CA PRO A 134 9.14 18.63 -12.47
C PRO A 134 9.85 17.67 -11.52
N ASP A 135 10.14 18.10 -10.29
CA ASP A 135 10.90 17.31 -9.31
C ASP A 135 10.03 16.34 -8.50
N ILE A 136 8.70 16.51 -8.51
CA ILE A 136 7.80 15.58 -7.82
C ILE A 136 7.68 14.31 -8.67
N LYS A 137 7.91 13.16 -8.05
CA LYS A 137 7.78 11.85 -8.69
C LYS A 137 6.85 10.98 -7.86
N LEU A 138 5.88 10.33 -8.48
CA LEU A 138 5.08 9.31 -7.79
C LEU A 138 5.81 7.96 -7.80
N GLN A 139 5.64 7.20 -6.73
CA GLN A 139 6.13 5.83 -6.65
C GLN A 139 5.48 4.98 -7.73
N LYS A 140 6.30 4.17 -8.40
CA LYS A 140 5.84 3.23 -9.42
C LYS A 140 4.90 2.20 -8.80
N LEU A 141 3.84 1.86 -9.53
CA LEU A 141 2.88 0.84 -9.11
C LEU A 141 3.19 -0.45 -9.86
N PRO A 142 3.46 -1.58 -9.19
CA PRO A 142 3.91 -2.79 -9.87
C PRO A 142 2.95 -3.27 -10.96
N PHE A 143 1.63 -3.20 -10.72
CA PHE A 143 0.61 -3.65 -11.67
C PHE A 143 0.31 -2.68 -12.82
N TYR A 144 1.11 -1.64 -13.01
CA TYR A 144 0.87 -0.66 -14.06
C TYR A 144 2.18 -0.28 -14.76
N ASP A 145 2.25 -0.52 -16.06
CA ASP A 145 3.27 0.10 -16.90
C ASP A 145 2.83 1.51 -17.25
N LEU A 146 3.73 2.48 -17.04
CA LEU A 146 3.52 3.85 -17.47
C LEU A 146 3.76 3.93 -18.98
N LEU A 147 2.74 4.32 -19.76
CA LEU A 147 2.84 4.53 -21.20
C LEU A 147 3.09 6.00 -21.53
N ASP A 148 2.40 6.92 -20.85
CA ASP A 148 2.56 8.36 -21.08
C ASP A 148 2.12 9.22 -19.88
N GLU A 149 2.61 10.46 -19.82
CA GLU A 149 2.24 11.47 -18.84
C GLU A 149 1.28 12.50 -19.45
N LEU A 150 -0.02 12.27 -19.31
CA LEU A 150 -1.05 13.17 -19.84
C LEU A 150 -1.09 14.52 -19.09
N ILE A 151 -0.88 14.48 -17.78
CA ILE A 151 -0.65 15.65 -16.92
C ILE A 151 0.48 15.31 -15.96
N LYS A 152 1.60 16.05 -16.08
CA LYS A 152 2.73 15.94 -15.16
C LYS A 152 2.31 16.29 -13.72
N PRO A 153 3.03 15.85 -12.68
CA PRO A 153 2.78 16.27 -11.31
C PRO A 153 2.66 17.80 -11.18
N THR A 154 1.44 18.24 -10.88
CA THR A 154 1.04 19.64 -10.89
C THR A 154 0.42 19.99 -9.55
N SER A 155 0.84 21.11 -8.96
CA SER A 155 0.36 21.56 -7.66
C SER A 155 -1.13 21.87 -7.68
N LEU A 156 -1.85 21.43 -6.65
CA LEU A 156 -3.20 21.90 -6.38
C LEU A 156 -3.09 23.31 -5.78
N ALA A 157 -3.45 24.34 -6.55
CA ALA A 157 -3.20 25.74 -6.21
C ALA A 157 -3.84 26.15 -4.86
N SER A 158 -3.11 26.96 -4.10
CA SER A 158 -3.48 27.41 -2.74
C SER A 158 -3.91 28.88 -2.67
N ASP A 159 -4.18 29.53 -3.81
CA ASP A 159 -4.21 31.00 -3.89
C ASP A 159 -5.57 31.63 -3.55
N ASN A 160 -6.04 31.43 -2.33
CA ASN A 160 -7.31 31.98 -1.85
C ASN A 160 -7.34 31.92 -0.32
N SER A 161 -8.21 32.68 0.35
CA SER A 161 -8.36 32.62 1.82
C SER A 161 -9.39 31.58 2.28
N GLN A 162 -10.06 30.90 1.34
CA GLN A 162 -11.14 29.95 1.64
C GLN A 162 -10.64 28.58 2.07
N ARG A 163 -11.37 27.91 2.97
CA ARG A 163 -11.00 26.57 3.46
C ARG A 163 -11.24 25.47 2.41
N PHE A 164 -12.32 25.59 1.65
CA PHE A 164 -12.64 24.72 0.52
C PHE A 164 -11.99 25.28 -0.75
N ARG A 165 -11.42 24.39 -1.55
CA ARG A 165 -10.68 24.71 -2.77
C ARG A 165 -11.24 23.94 -3.92
N GLU A 166 -11.15 24.55 -5.09
CA GLU A 166 -11.48 23.93 -6.35
C GLU A 166 -10.45 24.34 -7.40
N THR A 167 -10.07 23.40 -8.25
CA THR A 167 -9.12 23.63 -9.34
C THR A 167 -9.50 22.80 -10.54
N CYS A 168 -9.38 23.37 -11.74
CA CYS A 168 -9.72 22.73 -12.99
C CYS A 168 -8.45 22.44 -13.79
N PHE A 169 -8.36 21.22 -14.32
CA PHE A 169 -7.30 20.73 -15.17
C PHE A 169 -7.88 20.26 -16.49
N ALA A 170 -7.09 20.32 -17.56
CA ALA A 170 -7.49 19.81 -18.86
C ALA A 170 -6.35 19.03 -19.51
N PHE A 171 -6.69 18.00 -20.27
CA PHE A 171 -5.75 17.25 -21.11
C PHE A 171 -6.44 16.79 -22.39
N ALA A 172 -5.67 16.58 -23.45
CA ALA A 172 -6.14 16.02 -24.71
C ALA A 172 -5.47 14.66 -24.97
N LEU A 173 -6.15 13.79 -25.70
CA LEU A 173 -5.59 12.51 -26.11
C LEU A 173 -5.11 12.60 -27.56
N THR A 174 -3.98 11.95 -27.86
CA THR A 174 -3.52 11.79 -29.24
C THR A 174 -4.29 10.67 -29.94
N PRO A 175 -4.31 10.63 -31.29
CA PRO A 175 -4.94 9.53 -32.03
C PRO A 175 -4.42 8.14 -31.62
N GLN A 176 -3.11 8.04 -31.39
CA GLN A 176 -2.48 6.80 -30.94
C GLN A 176 -2.98 6.37 -29.56
N GLN A 177 -3.09 7.29 -28.61
CA GLN A 177 -3.58 6.99 -27.26
C GLN A 177 -5.05 6.55 -27.28
N VAL A 178 -5.90 7.21 -28.09
CA VAL A 178 -7.30 6.81 -28.29
C VAL A 178 -7.39 5.39 -28.86
N GLN A 179 -6.56 5.07 -29.85
CA GLN A 179 -6.49 3.73 -30.43
C GLN A 179 -6.00 2.69 -29.39
N GLN A 180 -4.97 3.01 -28.60
CA GLN A 180 -4.45 2.13 -27.55
C GLN A 180 -5.50 1.82 -26.49
N ILE A 181 -6.26 2.82 -26.03
CA ILE A 181 -7.34 2.60 -25.06
C ILE A 181 -8.45 1.75 -25.69
N SER A 182 -8.99 2.17 -26.84
CA SER A 182 -10.13 1.49 -27.48
C SER A 182 -9.85 0.03 -27.87
N SER A 183 -8.65 -0.26 -28.37
CA SER A 183 -8.24 -1.63 -28.71
C SER A 183 -7.93 -2.52 -27.51
N SER A 184 -7.76 -1.94 -26.31
CA SER A 184 -7.44 -2.67 -25.09
C SER A 184 -8.65 -3.17 -24.30
N MET A 185 -9.85 -2.98 -24.86
CA MET A 185 -11.12 -3.36 -24.26
C MET A 185 -11.22 -4.89 -24.21
N ASP A 186 -11.31 -5.43 -23.00
CA ASP A 186 -11.55 -6.85 -22.80
C ASP A 186 -13.05 -7.10 -22.57
N ILE A 187 -13.63 -7.96 -23.41
CA ILE A 187 -15.06 -8.31 -23.41
C ILE A 187 -15.29 -9.66 -22.69
N SER A 188 -14.22 -10.31 -22.20
CA SER A 188 -14.29 -11.65 -21.62
C SER A 188 -15.00 -11.73 -20.26
N GLY A 189 -15.37 -10.60 -19.65
CA GLY A 189 -16.06 -10.51 -18.36
C GLY A 189 -17.43 -9.82 -18.41
N THR A 190 -18.20 -9.94 -17.33
CA THR A 190 -19.47 -9.22 -17.09
C THR A 190 -19.31 -7.70 -16.93
N LYS A 191 -18.10 -7.17 -17.08
CA LYS A 191 -17.75 -5.75 -16.95
C LYS A 191 -16.79 -5.35 -18.07
N CYS A 192 -17.08 -4.26 -18.77
CA CYS A 192 -16.14 -3.68 -19.74
C CYS A 192 -14.96 -3.07 -18.99
N ASP A 193 -13.83 -3.78 -18.97
CA ASP A 193 -12.58 -3.30 -18.39
C ASP A 193 -11.55 -3.09 -19.51
N PHE A 194 -10.90 -1.94 -19.49
CA PHE A 194 -9.81 -1.60 -20.42
C PHE A 194 -8.48 -1.96 -19.76
N THR A 195 -7.61 -2.70 -20.45
CA THR A 195 -6.27 -2.97 -19.94
C THR A 195 -5.35 -1.75 -20.07
N VAL A 196 -5.61 -0.87 -21.05
CA VAL A 196 -4.97 0.46 -21.13
C VAL A 196 -5.93 1.51 -20.56
N GLN A 197 -5.48 2.24 -19.55
CA GLN A 197 -6.32 3.09 -18.70
C GLN A 197 -5.76 4.50 -18.57
N VAL A 198 -6.66 5.46 -18.36
CA VAL A 198 -6.32 6.79 -17.86
C VAL A 198 -6.41 6.77 -16.33
N GLN A 199 -5.27 6.99 -15.68
CA GLN A 199 -5.10 6.88 -14.24
C GLN A 199 -4.80 8.25 -13.62
N LEU A 200 -5.69 8.70 -12.74
CA LEU A 200 -5.52 9.90 -11.92
C LEU A 200 -4.88 9.52 -10.58
N ARG A 201 -3.84 10.25 -10.18
CA ARG A 201 -3.14 10.06 -8.90
C ARG A 201 -2.97 11.38 -8.17
N PHE A 202 -2.94 11.30 -6.84
CA PHE A 202 -2.71 12.42 -5.94
C PHE A 202 -1.56 12.07 -4.99
N CYS A 203 -0.79 13.06 -4.58
CA CYS A 203 0.30 12.89 -3.63
C CYS A 203 0.54 14.18 -2.83
N LEU A 204 1.41 14.10 -1.82
CA LEU A 204 1.97 15.28 -1.18
C LEU A 204 2.97 15.96 -2.12
N SER A 205 3.06 17.29 -2.05
CA SER A 205 4.04 18.06 -2.83
C SER A 205 5.41 18.07 -2.16
N GLU A 206 5.97 16.88 -1.92
CA GLU A 206 7.32 16.68 -1.37
C GLU A 206 8.26 16.16 -2.45
N THR A 207 9.49 16.69 -2.48
CA THR A 207 10.51 16.36 -3.51
C THR A 207 11.69 15.55 -2.95
N SER A 208 11.69 15.25 -1.66
CA SER A 208 12.76 14.51 -0.98
C SER A 208 12.81 13.02 -1.38
N CYS A 209 11.68 12.46 -1.81
CA CYS A 209 11.57 11.08 -2.26
C CYS A 209 10.40 10.91 -3.23
N PRO A 210 10.34 9.78 -3.97
CA PRO A 210 9.12 9.39 -4.68
C PRO A 210 7.95 9.25 -3.71
N GLN A 211 6.79 9.79 -4.11
CA GLN A 211 5.62 9.92 -3.27
C GLN A 211 4.65 8.74 -3.44
N GLU A 212 4.14 8.22 -2.33
CA GLU A 212 2.99 7.31 -2.34
C GLU A 212 1.70 8.08 -2.68
N ASP A 213 0.66 7.37 -3.13
CA ASP A 213 -0.65 7.97 -3.32
C ASP A 213 -1.17 8.55 -2.00
N HIS A 214 -1.57 9.81 -2.02
CA HIS A 214 -2.08 10.52 -0.86
C HIS A 214 -3.19 11.49 -1.26
N PHE A 215 -4.42 11.22 -0.82
CA PHE A 215 -5.55 12.09 -1.09
C PHE A 215 -5.53 13.33 -0.19
N PRO A 216 -5.81 14.52 -0.74
CA PRO A 216 -6.23 15.67 0.06
C PRO A 216 -7.48 15.35 0.90
N PRO A 217 -7.70 16.02 2.03
CA PRO A 217 -8.90 15.84 2.84
C PRO A 217 -10.14 16.34 2.09
N ASN A 218 -11.27 15.66 2.31
CA ASN A 218 -12.55 15.95 1.65
C ASN A 218 -12.46 16.02 0.11
N LEU A 219 -11.58 15.21 -0.48
CA LEU A 219 -11.40 15.12 -1.93
C LEU A 219 -12.71 14.75 -2.63
N CYS A 220 -13.07 15.56 -3.62
CA CYS A 220 -14.09 15.35 -4.63
C CYS A 220 -13.48 15.55 -6.02
N VAL A 221 -13.85 14.70 -6.97
CA VAL A 221 -13.33 14.75 -8.34
C VAL A 221 -14.51 14.67 -9.31
N LYS A 222 -14.52 15.54 -10.32
CA LYS A 222 -15.42 15.44 -11.47
C LYS A 222 -14.60 15.36 -12.75
N VAL A 223 -14.96 14.45 -13.64
CA VAL A 223 -14.33 14.31 -14.96
C VAL A 223 -15.39 14.57 -16.02
N ASN A 224 -15.16 15.54 -16.89
CA ASN A 224 -16.12 15.97 -17.92
C ASN A 224 -17.52 16.29 -17.35
N GLY A 225 -17.57 16.91 -16.16
CA GLY A 225 -18.80 17.25 -15.45
C GLY A 225 -19.44 16.10 -14.65
N LYS A 226 -18.99 14.85 -14.83
CA LYS A 226 -19.52 13.68 -14.11
C LYS A 226 -18.73 13.42 -12.83
N PRO A 227 -19.39 13.14 -11.68
CA PRO A 227 -18.69 12.81 -10.44
C PRO A 227 -17.92 11.49 -10.56
N CYS A 228 -16.68 11.48 -10.09
CA CYS A 228 -15.82 10.30 -10.08
C CYS A 228 -16.00 9.53 -8.77
N SER A 229 -16.24 8.22 -8.87
CA SER A 229 -16.29 7.35 -7.70
C SER A 229 -14.90 7.20 -7.10
N LEU A 230 -14.78 7.51 -5.81
CA LEU A 230 -13.55 7.36 -5.03
C LEU A 230 -13.65 6.09 -4.16
N PRO A 231 -12.52 5.52 -3.70
CA PRO A 231 -12.55 4.39 -2.78
C PRO A 231 -13.46 4.64 -1.56
N GLY A 232 -14.13 3.59 -1.09
CA GLY A 232 -14.98 3.66 0.11
C GLY A 232 -14.17 4.06 1.35
N TYR A 233 -14.86 4.63 2.34
CA TYR A 233 -14.25 4.94 3.63
C TYR A 233 -13.93 3.66 4.40
N LEU A 234 -12.80 3.64 5.10
CA LEU A 234 -12.51 2.57 6.05
C LEU A 234 -13.36 2.77 7.31
N PRO A 235 -13.82 1.67 7.95
CA PRO A 235 -14.52 1.76 9.22
C PRO A 235 -13.63 2.46 10.27
N PRO A 236 -14.20 3.33 11.13
CA PRO A 236 -13.42 4.03 12.14
C PRO A 236 -12.74 3.03 13.09
N THR A 237 -11.44 3.18 13.31
CA THR A 237 -10.70 2.31 14.23
C THR A 237 -10.96 2.65 15.70
N LYS A 238 -11.45 3.86 16.00
CA LYS A 238 -11.77 4.40 17.33
C LYS A 238 -12.88 5.45 17.24
N ASN A 239 -13.65 5.62 18.30
CA ASN A 239 -14.68 6.67 18.40
C ASN A 239 -14.04 8.07 18.27
N GLY A 240 -14.59 8.92 17.38
CA GLY A 240 -14.13 10.30 17.17
C GLY A 240 -12.99 10.49 16.16
N VAL A 241 -12.49 9.43 15.52
CA VAL A 241 -11.53 9.56 14.40
C VAL A 241 -12.31 9.73 13.10
N GLU A 242 -12.02 10.78 12.34
CA GLU A 242 -12.63 11.00 11.02
C GLU A 242 -12.37 9.79 10.11
N PRO A 243 -13.40 9.29 9.40
CA PRO A 243 -13.24 8.16 8.50
C PRO A 243 -12.26 8.54 7.39
N LYS A 244 -11.18 7.76 7.28
CA LYS A 244 -10.14 7.99 6.27
C LYS A 244 -10.40 7.12 5.05
N ARG A 245 -10.36 7.76 3.87
CA ARG A 245 -10.37 7.06 2.59
C ARG A 245 -8.98 6.49 2.29
N PRO A 246 -8.83 5.22 1.89
CA PRO A 246 -7.54 4.70 1.48
C PRO A 246 -7.10 5.39 0.19
N SER A 247 -5.92 6.00 0.22
CA SER A 247 -5.33 6.67 -0.94
C SER A 247 -4.81 5.63 -1.93
N ARG A 248 -5.29 5.69 -3.18
CA ARG A 248 -5.00 4.74 -4.26
C ARG A 248 -5.10 5.45 -5.61
N PRO A 249 -4.46 4.92 -6.67
CA PRO A 249 -4.71 5.38 -8.03
C PRO A 249 -6.19 5.24 -8.39
N ILE A 250 -6.71 6.19 -9.17
CA ILE A 250 -8.11 6.25 -9.60
C ILE A 250 -8.16 6.01 -11.11
N ASN A 251 -8.82 4.94 -11.53
CA ASN A 251 -9.11 4.71 -12.95
C ASN A 251 -10.28 5.61 -13.36
N ILE A 252 -10.02 6.59 -14.23
CA ILE A 252 -11.02 7.53 -14.75
C ILE A 252 -11.44 7.25 -16.19
N THR A 253 -10.96 6.14 -16.79
CA THR A 253 -11.12 5.81 -18.21
C THR A 253 -12.58 5.86 -18.68
N SER A 254 -13.53 5.35 -17.87
CA SER A 254 -14.96 5.35 -18.21
C SER A 254 -15.62 6.74 -18.24
N LEU A 255 -14.97 7.76 -17.68
CA LEU A 255 -15.44 9.14 -17.67
C LEU A 255 -14.75 10.01 -18.71
N VAL A 256 -13.68 9.50 -19.32
CA VAL A 256 -12.87 10.18 -20.34
C VAL A 256 -13.58 10.10 -21.70
N ARG A 257 -13.59 11.22 -22.42
CA ARG A 257 -13.96 11.28 -23.83
C ARG A 257 -12.78 10.76 -24.65
N LEU A 258 -12.98 9.62 -25.31
CA LEU A 258 -12.03 9.04 -26.25
C LEU A 258 -12.11 9.75 -27.60
N SER A 259 -11.78 11.04 -27.61
CA SER A 259 -11.78 11.90 -28.78
C SER A 259 -10.48 12.70 -28.85
N THR A 260 -10.01 12.93 -30.07
CA THR A 260 -8.83 13.76 -30.36
C THR A 260 -9.19 15.23 -30.60
N THR A 261 -10.47 15.53 -30.81
CA THR A 261 -10.96 16.88 -31.16
C THR A 261 -11.49 17.65 -29.96
N VAL A 262 -11.75 16.97 -28.83
CA VAL A 262 -12.34 17.57 -27.63
C VAL A 262 -11.46 17.27 -26.41
N PRO A 263 -11.02 18.28 -25.65
CA PRO A 263 -10.26 18.05 -24.44
C PRO A 263 -11.12 17.42 -23.34
N ASN A 264 -10.45 16.69 -22.45
CA ASN A 264 -10.99 16.18 -21.21
C ASN A 264 -10.74 17.19 -20.08
N THR A 265 -11.72 17.39 -19.21
CA THR A 265 -11.59 18.28 -18.06
C THR A 265 -11.71 17.51 -16.75
N ILE A 266 -10.91 17.89 -15.76
CA ILE A 266 -10.91 17.34 -14.40
C ILE A 266 -11.07 18.51 -13.44
N VAL A 267 -12.16 18.51 -12.67
CA VAL A 267 -12.36 19.45 -11.57
C VAL A 267 -12.08 18.71 -10.26
N VAL A 268 -11.12 19.22 -9.50
CA VAL A 268 -10.72 18.68 -8.20
C VAL A 268 -11.13 19.68 -7.13
N SER A 269 -11.89 19.22 -6.15
CA SER A 269 -12.27 20.03 -4.99
C SER A 269 -11.80 19.35 -3.70
N TRP A 270 -11.24 20.11 -2.77
CA TRP A 270 -10.68 19.57 -1.53
C TRP A 270 -10.67 20.62 -0.40
N THR A 271 -10.31 20.21 0.81
CA THR A 271 -10.09 21.12 1.93
C THR A 271 -8.61 21.40 2.11
N ALA A 272 -8.21 22.67 2.18
CA ALA A 272 -6.80 23.02 2.41
C ALA A 272 -6.38 22.71 3.86
N GLU A 273 -5.18 22.16 4.04
CA GLU A 273 -4.54 21.93 5.34
C GLU A 273 -3.31 22.83 5.49
N ILE A 274 -3.18 23.48 6.64
CA ILE A 274 -2.04 24.36 6.91
C ILE A 274 -0.76 23.53 6.93
N GLY A 275 0.22 23.93 6.13
CA GLY A 275 1.53 23.28 6.07
C GLY A 275 1.57 22.01 5.22
N ARG A 276 0.51 21.68 4.48
CA ARG A 276 0.50 20.58 3.51
C ARG A 276 0.06 21.06 2.15
N ASN A 277 0.91 20.80 1.16
CA ASN A 277 0.60 21.01 -0.24
C ASN A 277 0.42 19.66 -0.92
N TYR A 278 -0.44 19.62 -1.91
CA TYR A 278 -0.79 18.42 -2.64
C TYR A 278 -0.57 18.64 -4.14
N SER A 279 -0.27 17.56 -4.84
CA SER A 279 -0.14 17.56 -6.30
C SER A 279 -0.99 16.46 -6.90
N MET A 280 -1.41 16.66 -8.14
CA MET A 280 -2.06 15.63 -8.95
C MET A 280 -1.29 15.35 -10.23
N ALA A 281 -1.45 14.15 -10.76
CA ALA A 281 -0.92 13.73 -12.04
C ALA A 281 -1.92 12.83 -12.77
N VAL A 282 -1.87 12.84 -14.09
CA VAL A 282 -2.69 11.97 -14.94
C VAL A 282 -1.77 11.21 -15.87
N TYR A 283 -1.92 9.89 -15.86
CA TYR A 283 -1.07 8.98 -16.61
C TYR A 283 -1.91 8.12 -17.56
N LEU A 284 -1.34 7.81 -18.71
CA LEU A 284 -1.78 6.68 -19.52
C LEU A 284 -0.99 5.45 -19.07
N VAL A 285 -1.68 4.39 -18.67
CA VAL A 285 -1.05 3.20 -18.09
C VAL A 285 -1.58 1.92 -18.72
N LYS A 286 -0.78 0.86 -18.72
CA LYS A 286 -1.23 -0.51 -19.02
C LYS A 286 -1.29 -1.30 -17.72
N GLN A 287 -2.48 -1.75 -17.34
CA GLN A 287 -2.68 -2.65 -16.22
C GLN A 287 -2.10 -4.04 -16.56
N LEU A 288 -1.36 -4.60 -15.62
CA LEU A 288 -0.70 -5.90 -15.74
C LEU A 288 -1.40 -6.93 -14.88
N SER A 289 -1.35 -8.19 -15.30
CA SER A 289 -1.82 -9.31 -14.50
C SER A 289 -0.73 -9.85 -13.57
N SER A 290 -1.14 -10.61 -12.55
CA SER A 290 -0.20 -11.35 -11.69
C SER A 290 0.72 -12.27 -12.48
N THR A 291 0.24 -12.91 -13.55
CA THR A 291 1.04 -13.74 -14.44
C THR A 291 2.19 -12.96 -15.07
N VAL A 292 1.94 -11.74 -15.56
CA VAL A 292 2.97 -10.88 -16.15
C VAL A 292 4.00 -10.48 -15.09
N LEU A 293 3.57 -10.09 -13.88
CA LEU A 293 4.50 -9.76 -12.80
C LEU A 293 5.33 -10.94 -12.33
N LEU A 294 4.75 -12.15 -12.35
CA LEU A 294 5.48 -13.36 -12.01
C LEU A 294 6.54 -13.70 -13.06
N GLN A 295 6.22 -13.56 -14.34
CA GLN A 295 7.20 -13.68 -15.42
C GLN A 295 8.34 -12.67 -15.27
N ARG A 296 8.03 -11.41 -14.96
CA ARG A 296 9.04 -10.38 -14.69
C ARG A 296 9.89 -10.70 -13.47
N LEU A 297 9.30 -11.25 -12.41
CA LEU A 297 10.05 -11.67 -11.22
C LEU A 297 11.04 -12.80 -11.56
N ARG A 298 10.60 -13.81 -12.34
CA ARG A 298 11.48 -14.87 -12.83
C ARG A 298 12.59 -14.33 -13.73
N ALA A 299 12.29 -13.36 -14.59
CA ALA A 299 13.26 -12.72 -15.47
C ALA A 299 14.34 -11.91 -14.71
N LYS A 300 14.07 -11.45 -13.47
CA LYS A 300 15.10 -10.87 -12.59
C LYS A 300 16.18 -11.90 -12.18
N GLY A 301 15.90 -13.19 -12.34
CA GLY A 301 16.79 -14.28 -11.98
C GLY A 301 16.60 -14.81 -10.57
N ILE A 302 17.30 -15.90 -10.29
CA ILE A 302 17.31 -16.58 -9.00
C ILE A 302 18.49 -16.03 -8.18
N ARG A 303 18.25 -15.69 -6.91
CA ARG A 303 19.30 -15.21 -6.01
C ARG A 303 20.30 -16.34 -5.73
N ASN A 304 21.59 -16.04 -5.75
CA ASN A 304 22.64 -17.02 -5.44
C ASN A 304 22.36 -17.70 -4.07
N PRO A 305 22.29 -19.05 -4.03
CA PRO A 305 22.10 -19.83 -2.79
C PRO A 305 23.06 -19.47 -1.65
N ASP A 306 24.29 -19.04 -1.95
CA ASP A 306 25.31 -18.70 -0.96
C ASP A 306 24.91 -17.53 -0.07
N HIS A 307 24.04 -16.63 -0.53
CA HIS A 307 23.51 -15.58 0.32
C HIS A 307 22.65 -16.11 1.45
N SER A 308 21.83 -17.13 1.17
CA SER A 308 21.00 -17.77 2.19
C SER A 308 21.86 -18.64 3.11
N ARG A 309 22.88 -19.32 2.58
CA ARG A 309 23.89 -20.04 3.38
C ARG A 309 24.63 -19.10 4.32
N ALA A 310 25.05 -17.91 3.86
CA ALA A 310 25.70 -16.91 4.69
C ALA A 310 24.76 -16.40 5.80
N LEU A 311 23.49 -16.13 5.49
CA LEU A 311 22.49 -15.73 6.49
C LEU A 311 22.21 -16.84 7.52
N ILE A 312 22.22 -18.11 7.11
CA ILE A 312 22.12 -19.27 8.02
C ILE A 312 23.32 -19.29 8.96
N LYS A 313 24.54 -19.18 8.42
CA LYS A 313 25.78 -19.13 9.21
C LYS A 313 25.79 -17.97 10.20
N GLU A 314 25.41 -16.77 9.75
CA GLU A 314 25.28 -15.58 10.62
C GLU A 314 24.32 -15.85 11.79
N LYS A 315 23.17 -16.46 11.51
CA LYS A 315 22.16 -16.79 12.55
C LYS A 315 22.57 -17.92 13.49
N LEU A 316 23.42 -18.84 13.03
CA LEU A 316 23.93 -19.96 13.82
C LEU A 316 25.26 -19.64 14.52
N THR A 317 25.88 -18.51 14.21
CA THR A 317 27.10 -18.07 14.89
C THR A 317 26.74 -17.75 16.34
N ALA A 318 27.31 -18.50 17.27
CA ALA A 318 27.13 -18.25 18.69
C ALA A 318 27.77 -16.90 19.08
N ASP A 319 27.03 -16.09 19.84
CA ASP A 319 27.59 -14.92 20.49
C ASP A 319 28.38 -15.40 21.72
N PRO A 320 29.70 -15.13 21.82
CA PRO A 320 30.52 -15.60 22.94
C PRO A 320 30.06 -15.04 24.30
N ASP A 321 29.31 -13.94 24.30
CA ASP A 321 28.75 -13.32 25.51
C ASP A 321 27.33 -13.84 25.83
N SER A 322 26.75 -14.70 24.99
CA SER A 322 25.42 -15.29 25.17
C SER A 322 25.50 -16.72 25.69
N GLU A 323 24.83 -16.99 26.81
CA GLU A 323 24.71 -18.36 27.36
C GLU A 323 23.83 -19.28 26.48
N ILE A 324 23.03 -18.69 25.59
CA ILE A 324 22.11 -19.41 24.71
C ILE A 324 22.60 -19.23 23.27
N ALA A 325 22.98 -20.35 22.64
CA ALA A 325 23.36 -20.41 21.23
C ALA A 325 22.28 -21.12 20.40
N THR A 326 22.01 -20.62 19.20
CA THR A 326 21.12 -21.31 18.25
C THR A 326 21.91 -22.43 17.58
N THR A 327 21.59 -23.68 17.89
CA THR A 327 22.32 -24.86 17.38
C THR A 327 21.78 -25.36 16.04
N SER A 328 20.55 -25.01 15.69
CA SER A 328 19.91 -25.37 14.43
C SER A 328 18.81 -24.39 14.04
N LEU A 329 18.51 -24.29 12.74
CA LEU A 329 17.41 -23.49 12.22
C LEU A 329 16.42 -24.37 11.48
N ARG A 330 15.17 -24.38 11.93
CA ARG A 330 14.07 -25.10 11.28
C ARG A 330 13.32 -24.16 10.34
N VAL A 331 12.97 -24.64 9.15
CA VAL A 331 12.12 -23.92 8.20
C VAL A 331 11.15 -24.88 7.51
N SER A 332 9.99 -24.36 7.11
CA SER A 332 9.00 -25.11 6.34
C SER A 332 9.19 -24.91 4.84
N LEU A 333 9.01 -26.00 4.08
CA LEU A 333 8.89 -26.03 2.62
C LEU A 333 7.44 -25.78 2.14
N LEU A 334 6.51 -25.56 3.07
CA LEU A 334 5.14 -25.14 2.79
C LEU A 334 5.04 -23.61 2.80
N CYS A 335 4.18 -23.10 1.93
CA CYS A 335 3.85 -21.69 1.86
C CYS A 335 3.03 -21.28 3.10
N PRO A 336 3.45 -20.27 3.89
CA PRO A 336 2.69 -19.84 5.06
C PRO A 336 1.32 -19.25 4.69
N LEU A 337 1.16 -18.72 3.47
CA LEU A 337 -0.10 -18.21 2.93
C LEU A 337 -1.03 -19.32 2.43
N GLY A 338 -0.50 -20.23 1.61
CA GLY A 338 -1.32 -21.19 0.87
C GLY A 338 -1.41 -22.57 1.54
N LYS A 339 -0.59 -22.83 2.56
CA LYS A 339 -0.40 -24.13 3.22
C LYS A 339 -0.05 -25.28 2.26
N MET A 340 0.26 -24.96 1.01
CA MET A 340 0.72 -25.84 -0.03
C MET A 340 2.24 -25.73 -0.20
N ARG A 341 2.85 -26.78 -0.75
CA ARG A 341 4.29 -26.80 -1.03
C ARG A 341 4.71 -25.61 -1.89
N LEU A 342 5.82 -24.96 -1.51
CA LEU A 342 6.38 -23.84 -2.26
C LEU A 342 6.72 -24.30 -3.69
N THR A 343 6.29 -23.53 -4.68
CA THR A 343 6.69 -23.73 -6.09
C THR A 343 7.74 -22.69 -6.48
N ILE A 344 7.54 -21.44 -6.05
CA ILE A 344 8.49 -20.34 -6.29
C ILE A 344 8.80 -19.71 -4.92
N PRO A 345 9.83 -20.20 -4.21
CA PRO A 345 10.21 -19.70 -2.89
C PRO A 345 10.70 -18.26 -3.02
N CYS A 346 9.94 -17.36 -2.43
CA CYS A 346 10.15 -15.93 -2.53
C CYS A 346 10.16 -15.28 -1.15
N ARG A 347 10.97 -14.23 -1.00
CA ARG A 347 10.95 -13.32 0.14
C ARG A 347 11.45 -11.93 -0.30
N ALA A 348 11.22 -10.91 0.52
CA ALA A 348 11.83 -9.60 0.26
C ALA A 348 13.29 -9.58 0.74
N LEU A 349 14.14 -8.83 0.04
CA LEU A 349 15.54 -8.59 0.44
C LEU A 349 15.67 -8.03 1.86
N THR A 350 14.66 -7.27 2.31
CA THR A 350 14.61 -6.62 3.62
C THR A 350 14.14 -7.55 4.74
N CYS A 351 13.74 -8.79 4.44
CA CYS A 351 13.30 -9.76 5.43
C CYS A 351 14.50 -10.37 6.17
N SER A 352 14.45 -10.35 7.50
CA SER A 352 15.46 -10.94 8.38
C SER A 352 15.25 -12.43 8.67
N HIS A 353 14.17 -13.04 8.18
CA HIS A 353 13.86 -14.46 8.31
C HIS A 353 14.30 -15.26 7.07
N LEU A 354 14.47 -16.56 7.25
CA LEU A 354 14.76 -17.51 6.16
C LEU A 354 13.50 -18.05 5.49
N GLN A 355 12.40 -18.20 6.24
CA GLN A 355 11.14 -18.75 5.73
C GLN A 355 10.68 -18.00 4.47
N CYS A 356 10.50 -18.74 3.37
CA CYS A 356 9.97 -18.21 2.13
C CYS A 356 8.44 -18.33 2.09
N PHE A 357 7.83 -17.54 1.21
CA PHE A 357 6.43 -17.67 0.79
C PHE A 357 6.36 -17.85 -0.72
N ASP A 358 5.24 -18.39 -1.23
CA ASP A 358 5.10 -18.64 -2.66
C ASP A 358 4.84 -17.34 -3.44
N ALA A 359 5.68 -17.05 -4.42
CA ALA A 359 5.58 -15.84 -5.23
C ALA A 359 4.25 -15.72 -5.99
N THR A 360 3.73 -16.83 -6.50
CA THR A 360 2.50 -16.86 -7.32
C THR A 360 1.33 -16.38 -6.47
N LEU A 361 1.13 -17.02 -5.33
CA LEU A 361 0.04 -16.70 -4.41
C LEU A 361 0.19 -15.28 -3.83
N TYR A 362 1.43 -14.89 -3.51
CA TYR A 362 1.72 -13.55 -2.99
C TYR A 362 1.35 -12.43 -3.99
N ILE A 363 1.73 -12.58 -5.26
CA ILE A 363 1.43 -11.61 -6.30
C ILE A 363 -0.06 -11.60 -6.61
N GLN A 364 -0.73 -12.76 -6.71
CA GLN A 364 -2.18 -12.86 -6.92
C GLN A 364 -2.99 -12.17 -5.81
N MET A 365 -2.57 -12.32 -4.54
CA MET A 365 -3.21 -11.62 -3.43
C MET A 365 -3.07 -10.10 -3.58
N ASN A 366 -1.88 -9.63 -3.97
CA ASN A 366 -1.62 -8.20 -4.17
C ASN A 366 -2.29 -7.61 -5.42
N GLU A 367 -2.60 -8.42 -6.42
CA GLU A 367 -3.41 -8.02 -7.58
C GLU A 367 -4.82 -7.63 -7.14
N LYS A 368 -5.43 -8.43 -6.23
CA LYS A 368 -6.74 -8.13 -5.66
C LYS A 368 -6.69 -6.99 -4.64
N LYS A 369 -5.72 -7.03 -3.72
CA LYS A 369 -5.56 -6.03 -2.65
C LYS A 369 -4.07 -5.73 -2.44
N PRO A 370 -3.52 -4.67 -3.05
CA PRO A 370 -2.09 -4.37 -2.99
C PRO A 370 -1.70 -3.82 -1.62
N THR A 371 -1.36 -4.70 -0.68
CA THR A 371 -0.88 -4.33 0.66
C THR A 371 0.64 -4.34 0.74
N TRP A 372 1.29 -5.24 -0.04
CA TRP A 372 2.73 -5.46 -0.10
C TRP A 372 3.36 -5.66 1.29
N VAL A 373 2.71 -6.51 2.09
CA VAL A 373 3.14 -6.90 3.44
C VAL A 373 3.61 -8.35 3.43
N CYS A 374 4.76 -8.65 4.04
CA CYS A 374 5.30 -10.00 4.14
C CYS A 374 4.42 -10.87 5.04
N PRO A 375 3.97 -12.05 4.60
CA PRO A 375 3.09 -12.92 5.39
C PRO A 375 3.81 -13.66 6.54
N VAL A 376 5.12 -13.51 6.67
CA VAL A 376 5.92 -14.17 7.71
C VAL A 376 6.25 -13.21 8.86
N CYS A 377 6.52 -11.93 8.56
CA CYS A 377 7.00 -10.97 9.56
C CYS A 377 6.26 -9.64 9.56
N ASP A 378 5.18 -9.50 8.78
CA ASP A 378 4.32 -8.32 8.66
C ASP A 378 5.02 -7.00 8.29
N LYS A 379 6.30 -7.07 7.89
CA LYS A 379 7.05 -5.92 7.37
C LYS A 379 6.72 -5.68 5.89
N LYS A 380 7.02 -4.46 5.40
CA LYS A 380 6.87 -4.10 3.98
C LYS A 380 7.74 -5.02 3.09
N ALA A 381 7.09 -5.60 2.08
CA ALA A 381 7.70 -6.45 1.07
C ALA A 381 7.24 -6.00 -0.33
N PRO A 382 7.65 -4.80 -0.78
CA PRO A 382 7.28 -4.28 -2.10
C PRO A 382 7.87 -5.15 -3.22
N TYR A 383 7.18 -5.18 -4.36
CA TYR A 383 7.54 -6.00 -5.53
C TYR A 383 9.00 -5.84 -5.97
N GLU A 384 9.51 -4.61 -5.88
CA GLU A 384 10.87 -4.25 -6.27
C GLU A 384 11.93 -5.01 -5.47
N HIS A 385 11.63 -5.33 -4.20
CA HIS A 385 12.53 -6.02 -3.28
C HIS A 385 12.32 -7.54 -3.23
N LEU A 386 11.34 -8.09 -3.98
CA LEU A 386 11.13 -9.53 -4.03
C LEU A 386 12.29 -10.23 -4.73
N ILE A 387 12.76 -11.33 -4.15
CA ILE A 387 13.74 -12.24 -4.73
C ILE A 387 13.23 -13.67 -4.70
N ILE A 388 13.71 -14.47 -5.65
CA ILE A 388 13.54 -15.93 -5.64
C ILE A 388 14.78 -16.52 -4.94
N ASP A 389 14.57 -17.27 -3.87
CA ASP A 389 15.66 -17.79 -3.03
C ASP A 389 16.25 -19.06 -3.65
N GLY A 390 17.50 -18.98 -4.12
CA GLY A 390 18.15 -20.08 -4.82
C GLY A 390 18.41 -21.31 -3.95
N LEU A 391 18.66 -21.12 -2.66
CA LEU A 391 18.87 -22.26 -1.76
C LEU A 391 17.58 -23.05 -1.57
N PHE A 392 16.45 -22.37 -1.39
CA PHE A 392 15.15 -23.05 -1.33
C PHE A 392 14.77 -23.68 -2.67
N MET A 393 15.12 -23.07 -3.81
CA MET A 393 14.92 -23.69 -5.13
C MET A 393 15.67 -25.03 -5.24
N GLU A 394 16.92 -25.08 -4.80
CA GLU A 394 17.70 -26.33 -4.75
C GLU A 394 17.05 -27.36 -3.83
N ILE A 395 16.73 -26.97 -2.60
CA ILE A 395 16.15 -27.88 -1.59
C ILE A 395 14.81 -28.46 -2.07
N LEU A 396 13.93 -27.63 -2.63
CA LEU A 396 12.63 -28.06 -3.12
C LEU A 396 12.74 -29.08 -4.26
N LYS A 397 13.81 -29.01 -5.06
CA LYS A 397 14.12 -29.98 -6.12
C LYS A 397 14.56 -31.34 -5.57
N TYR A 398 15.31 -31.37 -4.47
CA TYR A 398 15.83 -32.61 -3.88
C TYR A 398 14.90 -33.26 -2.87
N CYS A 399 14.11 -32.47 -2.12
CA CYS A 399 13.40 -32.93 -0.94
C CYS A 399 11.88 -32.99 -1.17
N THR A 400 11.37 -33.93 -1.96
CA THR A 400 9.95 -33.94 -2.40
C THR A 400 8.95 -34.49 -1.37
N ASP A 401 9.41 -35.27 -0.40
CA ASP A 401 8.61 -36.07 0.54
C ASP A 401 8.58 -35.48 1.97
N CYS A 402 9.02 -34.24 2.14
CA CYS A 402 9.11 -33.60 3.45
C CYS A 402 8.68 -32.13 3.41
N ASP A 403 8.05 -31.69 4.49
CA ASP A 403 7.49 -30.35 4.66
C ASP A 403 8.36 -29.43 5.50
N GLU A 404 9.34 -29.97 6.23
CA GLU A 404 10.24 -29.21 7.09
C GLU A 404 11.68 -29.67 6.93
N ILE A 405 12.62 -28.75 7.05
CA ILE A 405 14.05 -29.04 7.04
C ILE A 405 14.74 -28.34 8.21
N GLN A 406 15.86 -28.91 8.63
CA GLN A 406 16.72 -28.35 9.67
C GLN A 406 18.09 -28.04 9.08
N PHE A 407 18.52 -26.78 9.19
CA PHE A 407 19.88 -26.35 8.89
C PHE A 407 20.78 -26.51 10.12
N LYS A 408 22.02 -26.94 9.87
CA LYS A 408 23.09 -27.09 10.85
C LYS A 408 24.16 -26.01 10.67
N GLU A 409 25.04 -25.87 11.66
CA GLU A 409 26.09 -24.83 11.71
C GLU A 409 27.08 -24.91 10.54
N ASP A 410 27.38 -26.13 10.07
CA ASP A 410 28.23 -26.37 8.89
C ASP A 410 27.57 -25.93 7.56
N GLY A 411 26.30 -25.52 7.60
CA GLY A 411 25.49 -25.14 6.44
C GLY A 411 24.82 -26.31 5.73
N SER A 412 25.00 -27.53 6.23
CA SER A 412 24.24 -28.70 5.77
C SER A 412 22.79 -28.62 6.23
N TRP A 413 21.91 -29.34 5.55
CA TRP A 413 20.50 -29.45 5.92
C TRP A 413 20.03 -30.90 5.88
N ALA A 414 19.04 -31.22 6.70
CA ALA A 414 18.41 -32.53 6.73
C ALA A 414 16.86 -32.40 6.75
N PRO A 415 16.13 -33.30 6.06
CA PRO A 415 14.67 -33.39 6.18
C PRO A 415 14.26 -33.71 7.62
N MET A 416 13.25 -33.01 8.13
CA MET A 416 12.63 -33.35 9.40
C MET A 416 11.50 -34.34 9.16
N ARG A 417 11.82 -35.63 9.23
CA ARG A 417 10.81 -36.67 9.21
C ARG A 417 10.21 -36.78 10.60
N SER A 418 8.92 -36.53 10.73
CA SER A 418 8.18 -36.86 11.94
C SER A 418 8.33 -38.37 12.17
N LYS A 419 9.05 -38.75 13.23
CA LYS A 419 9.03 -40.13 13.72
C LYS A 419 7.59 -40.41 14.15
N LYS A 420 6.81 -41.09 13.30
CA LYS A 420 5.72 -41.94 13.81
C LYS A 420 6.40 -43.12 14.51
N GLU A 421 6.81 -42.92 15.77
CA GLU A 421 6.98 -44.08 16.65
C GLU A 421 5.58 -44.63 16.89
N VAL A 422 5.17 -45.58 16.03
CA VAL A 422 4.14 -46.54 16.42
C VAL A 422 4.80 -47.40 17.49
N GLN A 423 4.65 -46.98 18.74
CA GLN A 423 5.00 -47.81 19.86
C GLN A 423 3.97 -48.94 19.89
N GLU A 424 4.28 -50.06 19.23
CA GLU A 424 3.56 -51.31 19.43
C GLU A 424 3.72 -51.67 20.91
N VAL A 425 2.66 -51.40 21.68
CA VAL A 425 2.52 -51.91 23.04
C VAL A 425 2.30 -53.42 22.92
N THR A 426 3.39 -54.20 22.92
CA THR A 426 3.29 -55.63 23.24
C THR A 426 2.90 -55.75 24.71
N THR A 427 1.62 -56.03 24.94
CA THR A 427 1.09 -56.47 26.22
C THR A 427 1.64 -57.85 26.55
N SER A 428 2.74 -57.90 27.29
CA SER A 428 3.24 -59.12 27.91
C SER A 428 2.29 -59.54 29.03
N TYR A 429 1.53 -60.61 28.81
CA TYR A 429 0.77 -61.30 29.84
C TYR A 429 1.72 -62.11 30.73
N ASN A 430 1.58 -61.97 32.04
CA ASN A 430 2.26 -62.80 33.03
C ASN A 430 1.63 -64.21 33.04
N GLY A 431 2.47 -65.24 32.96
CA GLY A 431 2.13 -66.64 33.15
C GLY A 431 3.31 -67.38 33.80
N VAL A 432 3.00 -68.16 34.82
CA VAL A 432 3.85 -68.65 35.92
C VAL A 432 4.69 -69.91 35.63
N ASP A 433 5.76 -70.03 36.43
CA ASP A 433 6.49 -71.21 36.94
C ASP A 433 7.38 -72.11 36.05
N GLY A 434 8.59 -72.37 36.57
CA GLY A 434 9.46 -73.49 36.18
C GLY A 434 10.96 -73.25 36.42
N CYS A 435 11.46 -73.58 37.61
CA CYS A 435 12.89 -73.56 37.96
C CYS A 435 13.70 -74.68 37.27
N ILE A 436 15.01 -74.45 37.02
CA ILE A 436 16.16 -75.30 37.39
C ILE A 436 17.48 -74.61 36.99
N SER A 437 18.51 -74.91 37.78
CA SER A 437 19.79 -74.24 38.05
C SER A 437 20.98 -74.66 37.15
N SER A 438 22.13 -74.00 37.41
CA SER A 438 23.54 -74.35 37.09
C SER A 438 24.07 -73.80 35.74
N SER A 439 25.23 -73.15 35.55
CA SER A 439 26.45 -72.85 36.34
C SER A 439 27.33 -71.82 35.58
N LEU A 440 28.02 -70.91 36.30
CA LEU A 440 29.48 -70.55 36.23
C LEU A 440 30.20 -70.66 34.85
N GLU A 441 31.03 -69.74 34.31
CA GLU A 441 31.99 -68.76 34.81
C GLU A 441 32.45 -67.88 33.62
N HIS A 442 32.77 -66.60 33.82
CA HIS A 442 34.12 -66.02 33.63
C HIS A 442 34.10 -64.48 33.58
N GLN A 443 34.80 -63.90 34.55
CA GLN A 443 35.27 -62.52 34.59
C GLN A 443 36.45 -62.33 33.62
N VAL A 444 36.55 -61.15 32.98
CA VAL A 444 37.80 -60.36 32.96
C VAL A 444 37.45 -58.86 32.94
N SER A 445 37.99 -58.15 33.93
CA SER A 445 37.97 -56.69 34.07
C SER A 445 39.16 -56.06 33.31
N SER A 446 39.01 -54.83 32.78
CA SER A 446 39.94 -53.74 33.10
C SER A 446 39.52 -52.36 32.54
N HIS A 447 39.53 -51.43 33.48
CA HIS A 447 39.85 -49.99 33.41
C HIS A 447 39.02 -48.97 32.61
N GLN A 448 38.25 -48.24 33.41
CA GLN A 448 37.89 -46.83 33.31
C GLN A 448 39.03 -45.93 32.81
N GLN A 449 38.69 -45.04 31.88
CA GLN A 449 39.18 -43.66 31.91
C GLN A 449 38.03 -42.70 31.59
N SER A 450 37.79 -41.82 32.56
CA SER A 450 36.74 -40.81 32.59
C SER A 450 37.06 -39.66 31.63
N ASN A 451 36.19 -39.41 30.65
CA ASN A 451 36.07 -38.10 30.02
C ASN A 451 34.70 -37.51 30.33
N LYS A 452 34.70 -36.47 31.16
CA LYS A 452 33.52 -35.68 31.53
C LYS A 452 33.07 -34.86 30.33
N ASN A 453 32.19 -35.40 29.51
CA ASN A 453 31.38 -34.57 28.62
C ASN A 453 30.26 -33.93 29.46
N LYS A 454 30.36 -32.62 29.67
CA LYS A 454 29.23 -31.81 30.13
C LYS A 454 28.12 -31.98 29.10
N LYS A 455 27.03 -32.60 29.53
CA LYS A 455 25.79 -32.74 28.75
C LYS A 455 25.18 -31.35 28.65
N VAL A 456 25.20 -30.76 27.45
CA VAL A 456 24.47 -29.52 27.16
C VAL A 456 23.00 -29.90 27.07
N GLU A 457 22.17 -29.34 27.97
CA GLU A 457 20.72 -29.45 27.88
C GLU A 457 20.22 -28.52 26.76
N VAL A 458 19.75 -29.12 25.68
CA VAL A 458 19.10 -28.40 24.57
C VAL A 458 17.61 -28.32 24.89
N ILE A 459 17.13 -27.11 25.20
CA ILE A 459 15.70 -26.85 25.42
C ILE A 459 15.09 -26.44 24.07
N ASP A 460 14.25 -27.29 23.51
CA ASP A 460 13.47 -27.01 22.30
C ASP A 460 12.22 -26.20 22.68
N LEU A 461 12.19 -24.92 22.31
CA LEU A 461 11.07 -24.00 22.55
C LEU A 461 10.02 -24.02 21.42
N THR A 462 10.01 -25.02 20.53
CA THR A 462 9.07 -25.10 19.40
C THR A 462 7.88 -26.04 19.59
N ILE A 463 7.69 -26.57 20.80
CA ILE A 463 6.49 -27.35 21.17
C ILE A 463 5.41 -26.41 21.73
N ASP A 464 4.55 -25.92 20.85
CA ASP A 464 3.25 -25.35 21.25
C ASP A 464 2.27 -26.50 21.47
N SER A 465 2.10 -26.92 22.73
CA SER A 465 1.06 -27.85 23.14
C SER A 465 -0.28 -27.10 23.21
N SER A 466 -1.05 -27.14 22.13
CA SER A 466 -2.50 -26.95 22.18
C SER A 466 -3.15 -28.33 22.16
N SER A 467 -3.48 -28.84 23.35
CA SER A 467 -4.44 -29.93 23.52
C SER A 467 -5.57 -29.39 24.41
N ASP A 468 -6.78 -29.46 23.88
CA ASP A 468 -8.04 -29.25 24.61
C ASP A 468 -8.08 -30.12 25.87
N GLU A 469 -8.54 -29.53 26.97
CA GLU A 469 -9.09 -30.24 28.13
C GLU A 469 -10.44 -29.59 28.43
N GLU A 470 -11.51 -30.29 28.07
CA GLU A 470 -12.86 -30.08 28.59
C GLU A 470 -13.00 -30.79 29.96
N GLU A 471 -13.96 -30.27 30.74
CA GLU A 471 -14.64 -30.84 31.90
C GLU A 471 -14.09 -30.54 33.32
N GLU A 472 -14.85 -29.69 34.04
CA GLU A 472 -15.18 -29.93 35.44
C GLU A 472 -16.65 -29.54 35.70
N GLU A 473 -17.49 -30.55 35.95
CA GLU A 473 -18.85 -30.47 36.51
C GLU A 473 -18.76 -30.47 38.05
N PRO A 474 -19.74 -29.90 38.81
CA PRO A 474 -20.72 -30.84 39.39
C PRO A 474 -22.13 -30.27 39.67
N SER A 475 -23.16 -31.08 39.42
CA SER A 475 -24.01 -31.79 40.40
C SER A 475 -25.51 -31.82 40.11
N ALA A 476 -26.08 -33.00 40.41
CA ALA A 476 -27.35 -33.52 39.94
C ALA A 476 -28.64 -32.89 40.52
N LYS A 477 -29.75 -32.96 39.73
CA LYS A 477 -31.03 -33.60 40.13
C LYS A 477 -32.08 -33.67 38.98
N ARG A 478 -32.28 -34.90 38.49
CA ARG A 478 -33.52 -35.61 38.08
C ARG A 478 -34.73 -34.83 37.52
N SER A 479 -35.07 -35.12 36.26
CA SER A 479 -36.26 -35.89 35.80
C SER A 479 -36.98 -35.31 34.57
N CYS A 480 -37.02 -36.14 33.52
CA CYS A 480 -37.74 -36.09 32.23
C CYS A 480 -39.31 -36.08 32.38
N PRO A 481 -40.15 -36.03 31.30
CA PRO A 481 -39.84 -36.26 29.89
C PRO A 481 -40.53 -35.39 28.80
N SER A 482 -39.97 -35.51 27.60
CA SER A 482 -40.50 -35.18 26.27
C SER A 482 -41.85 -35.84 25.97
N ILE A 483 -42.66 -35.24 25.07
CA ILE A 483 -43.33 -35.86 23.89
C ILE A 483 -44.02 -34.73 23.09
N SER A 484 -43.70 -34.59 21.80
CA SER A 484 -44.55 -33.94 20.75
C SER A 484 -45.49 -35.00 20.14
N PRO A 485 -46.49 -34.75 19.25
CA PRO A 485 -46.83 -33.53 18.49
C PRO A 485 -48.37 -33.30 18.28
N ALA A 486 -48.71 -32.42 17.32
CA ALA A 486 -49.97 -32.31 16.53
C ALA A 486 -50.92 -31.12 16.81
N SER A 487 -50.98 -30.22 15.83
CA SER A 487 -52.07 -29.28 15.48
C SER A 487 -53.36 -30.02 15.06
N PRO A 488 -54.59 -29.43 14.88
CA PRO A 488 -54.90 -28.04 14.47
C PRO A 488 -56.26 -27.43 14.98
N ILE A 489 -56.68 -26.30 14.36
CA ILE A 489 -58.06 -25.76 14.18
C ILE A 489 -58.60 -24.68 15.16
N ASN A 490 -58.56 -23.43 14.66
CA ASN A 490 -59.67 -22.47 14.43
C ASN A 490 -60.84 -22.35 15.45
N ASN A 491 -60.99 -21.18 16.09
CA ASN A 491 -62.12 -20.25 15.84
C ASN A 491 -62.12 -19.01 16.77
N LYS A 492 -62.21 -17.85 16.11
CA LYS A 492 -63.03 -16.65 16.38
C LYS A 492 -63.48 -16.32 17.83
N GLY A 493 -63.15 -15.10 18.26
CA GLY A 493 -63.84 -14.42 19.36
C GLY A 493 -63.38 -12.97 19.54
N ILE A 494 -64.11 -12.05 18.90
CA ILE A 494 -64.02 -10.58 19.03
C ILE A 494 -64.45 -10.12 20.43
N LEU A 495 -63.79 -9.08 20.98
CA LEU A 495 -64.45 -8.00 21.73
C LEU A 495 -63.53 -6.75 21.78
N ASN A 496 -64.05 -5.65 21.21
CA ASN A 496 -63.56 -4.26 21.31
C ASN A 496 -63.75 -3.72 22.76
N LEU A 497 -62.99 -2.74 23.28
CA LEU A 497 -63.11 -1.27 23.11
C LEU A 497 -62.25 -0.59 24.26
N PRO A 498 -62.08 0.75 24.43
CA PRO A 498 -61.53 1.85 23.60
C PRO A 498 -60.39 2.72 24.22
N HIS A 499 -59.81 3.57 23.37
CA HIS A 499 -59.36 4.98 23.53
C HIS A 499 -58.42 5.47 24.66
N GLN A 500 -57.26 6.01 24.25
CA GLN A 500 -56.96 7.45 24.35
C GLN A 500 -55.88 7.88 23.32
N ALA A 501 -55.91 9.16 22.92
CA ALA A 501 -55.31 9.67 21.69
C ALA A 501 -54.25 10.79 21.89
N SER A 502 -53.27 10.82 20.97
CA SER A 502 -52.57 11.99 20.36
C SER A 502 -51.45 12.75 21.14
N PRO A 503 -50.53 13.51 20.46
CA PRO A 503 -50.56 14.01 19.07
C PRO A 503 -49.27 13.85 18.19
N VAL A 504 -49.42 14.28 16.93
CA VAL A 504 -48.58 14.10 15.72
C VAL A 504 -47.98 15.44 15.24
N SER A 505 -46.87 15.44 14.47
CA SER A 505 -46.57 16.31 13.28
C SER A 505 -45.20 15.97 12.65
N ARG A 506 -44.89 16.00 11.34
CA ARG A 506 -45.57 16.15 10.03
C ARG A 506 -44.50 15.88 8.94
N THR A 507 -44.87 15.23 7.83
CA THR A 507 -44.14 15.23 6.53
C THR A 507 -45.16 15.38 5.39
N PRO A 508 -44.84 16.06 4.27
CA PRO A 508 -45.81 16.26 3.19
C PRO A 508 -45.73 15.18 2.09
N SER A 509 -46.90 14.84 1.54
CA SER A 509 -47.15 13.95 0.41
C SER A 509 -47.61 14.72 -0.83
N LEU A 510 -47.25 14.25 -2.03
CA LEU A 510 -47.81 14.64 -3.34
C LEU A 510 -48.79 13.56 -3.86
N PRO A 511 -49.74 13.90 -4.75
CA PRO A 511 -50.89 13.05 -5.08
C PRO A 511 -50.64 12.06 -6.24
N ALA A 512 -51.47 11.01 -6.30
CA ALA A 512 -51.48 9.95 -7.30
C ALA A 512 -52.60 10.14 -8.34
N VAL A 513 -52.35 9.82 -9.62
CA VAL A 513 -53.36 9.50 -10.64
C VAL A 513 -52.84 8.45 -11.64
N ASP A 514 -53.66 7.41 -11.80
CA ASP A 514 -53.88 6.38 -12.83
C ASP A 514 -52.77 5.66 -13.61
N THR A 515 -52.78 4.34 -13.39
CA THR A 515 -52.26 3.26 -14.23
C THR A 515 -53.25 2.86 -15.34
N SER A 516 -52.88 3.07 -16.60
CA SER A 516 -53.38 2.26 -17.71
C SER A 516 -52.31 2.13 -18.80
N TYR A 517 -52.29 0.94 -19.43
CA TYR A 517 -51.46 0.46 -20.55
C TYR A 517 -50.10 -0.17 -20.23
N ILE A 518 -50.17 -1.47 -19.90
CA ILE A 518 -49.19 -2.47 -20.32
C ILE A 518 -49.51 -2.86 -21.77
N ASN A 519 -48.52 -2.84 -22.66
CA ASN A 519 -48.53 -3.74 -23.82
C ASN A 519 -47.10 -4.24 -24.10
N THR A 520 -46.91 -5.54 -23.90
CA THR A 520 -45.75 -6.32 -24.30
C THR A 520 -46.06 -6.95 -25.65
N SER A 521 -45.17 -6.79 -26.63
CA SER A 521 -44.82 -7.75 -27.71
C SER A 521 -44.58 -7.06 -29.07
N LEU A 522 -43.37 -7.23 -29.62
CA LEU A 522 -43.09 -7.99 -30.85
C LEU A 522 -41.77 -7.55 -31.52
N ILE A 523 -40.89 -8.54 -31.63
CA ILE A 523 -39.82 -8.66 -32.62
C ILE A 523 -40.45 -8.76 -34.02
N GLN A 524 -39.97 -7.98 -35.00
CA GLN A 524 -39.82 -8.34 -36.43
C GLN A 524 -39.33 -7.11 -37.21
N ASP A 525 -38.11 -7.17 -37.74
CA ASP A 525 -37.79 -7.47 -39.15
C ASP A 525 -38.12 -6.33 -40.13
N TYR A 526 -37.07 -5.66 -40.63
CA TYR A 526 -37.07 -5.10 -41.98
C TYR A 526 -35.72 -5.35 -42.64
N ARG A 527 -35.73 -6.38 -43.50
CA ARG A 527 -34.76 -6.64 -44.57
C ARG A 527 -35.00 -5.67 -45.73
N HIS A 528 -33.93 -5.28 -46.41
CA HIS A 528 -33.97 -4.90 -47.83
C HIS A 528 -32.92 -5.69 -48.63
N PRO A 529 -33.13 -5.88 -49.96
CA PRO A 529 -32.78 -7.10 -50.66
C PRO A 529 -31.53 -7.03 -51.53
N PHE A 530 -31.13 -8.23 -51.94
CA PHE A 530 -29.91 -8.70 -52.58
C PHE A 530 -29.48 -8.04 -53.91
N HIS A 531 -28.15 -7.95 -54.11
CA HIS A 531 -27.51 -8.46 -55.33
C HIS A 531 -26.06 -8.88 -55.02
N MET A 532 -25.78 -10.18 -55.12
CA MET A 532 -24.43 -10.77 -55.11
C MET A 532 -24.07 -11.16 -56.54
N THR A 533 -22.86 -10.81 -56.97
CA THR A 533 -22.17 -11.42 -58.11
C THR A 533 -20.99 -12.27 -57.58
N PRO A 534 -20.66 -13.40 -58.22
CA PRO A 534 -19.78 -14.42 -57.64
C PRO A 534 -18.30 -14.14 -57.91
N MET A 535 -17.46 -14.33 -56.90
CA MET A 535 -16.00 -14.40 -57.04
C MET A 535 -15.55 -15.86 -57.22
N PRO A 536 -14.58 -16.15 -58.11
CA PRO A 536 -14.13 -17.50 -58.37
C PRO A 536 -13.02 -17.99 -57.42
N TYR A 537 -12.86 -19.31 -57.50
CA TYR A 537 -12.05 -20.30 -56.78
C TYR A 537 -10.55 -20.04 -56.55
N ASP A 538 -10.02 -20.91 -55.68
CA ASP A 538 -8.62 -21.39 -55.51
C ASP A 538 -7.68 -20.64 -54.53
N LEU A 539 -7.55 -21.16 -53.30
CA LEU A 539 -6.51 -22.15 -52.98
C LEU A 539 -6.72 -22.73 -51.55
N GLN A 540 -6.68 -24.05 -51.48
CA GLN A 540 -6.81 -24.87 -50.28
C GLN A 540 -5.50 -24.93 -49.48
N GLY A 541 -5.65 -25.17 -48.17
CA GLY A 541 -4.74 -26.01 -47.39
C GLY A 541 -3.76 -25.27 -46.47
N LEU A 542 -3.98 -25.37 -45.16
CA LEU A 542 -3.26 -26.36 -44.34
C LEU A 542 -3.82 -26.38 -42.91
N ASP A 543 -4.24 -27.57 -42.53
CA ASP A 543 -4.84 -27.93 -41.25
C ASP A 543 -3.87 -27.92 -40.07
N PHE A 544 -4.45 -27.60 -38.93
CA PHE A 544 -3.96 -27.88 -37.58
C PHE A 544 -3.85 -29.39 -37.32
N PHE A 545 -2.76 -29.87 -36.70
CA PHE A 545 -2.84 -30.96 -35.71
C PHE A 545 -1.70 -30.89 -34.68
N PRO A 546 -1.97 -31.18 -33.39
CA PRO A 546 -0.98 -31.32 -32.32
C PRO A 546 -0.56 -32.79 -32.14
N PHE A 547 0.65 -33.04 -31.59
CA PHE A 547 1.02 -34.39 -31.14
C PHE A 547 1.75 -34.36 -29.79
N LEU A 548 1.24 -35.21 -28.89
CA LEU A 548 1.89 -35.71 -27.67
C LEU A 548 2.27 -37.18 -27.90
N SER A 549 3.40 -37.55 -27.29
CA SER A 549 3.79 -38.87 -26.77
C SER A 549 4.20 -40.01 -27.72
N GLY A 550 5.33 -40.64 -27.38
CA GLY A 550 5.42 -42.10 -27.33
C GLY A 550 6.57 -42.78 -28.09
N ASP A 551 7.67 -43.00 -27.37
CA ASP A 551 8.51 -44.21 -27.31
C ASP A 551 9.29 -44.80 -28.51
N ASN A 552 10.51 -45.20 -28.11
CA ASN A 552 11.30 -46.39 -28.48
C ASN A 552 12.20 -46.43 -29.73
N GLN A 553 13.50 -46.41 -29.39
CA GLN A 553 14.55 -47.39 -29.72
C GLN A 553 15.14 -47.52 -31.13
N VAL A 554 16.45 -47.82 -31.06
CA VAL A 554 17.38 -48.44 -32.01
C VAL A 554 18.11 -47.50 -32.98
N SER A 555 19.34 -47.13 -32.60
CA SER A 555 20.60 -47.50 -33.29
C SER A 555 21.79 -47.07 -32.45
#